data_AF-A0A7Y7D849-F1
#
_entry.id   AF-A0A7Y7D849-F1
#
_cell.length_a   1.000
_cell.length_b   1.000
_cell.length_c   1.000
_cell.angle_alpha   90.00
_cell.angle_beta   90.00
_cell.angle_gamma   90.00
#
_symmetry.space_group_name_H-M   'P 1'
#
loop_
_entity.id
_entity.type
_entity.pdbx_description
1 polymer ?
#
loop_
_entity_poly.entity_id
_entity_poly.type
_entity_poly.pdbx_seq_one_letter_code
_entity_poly.pdbx_strand_id
1 'polypeptide(L)'
;MNAPQDAWTDSFHDSAQPRAGLARRLPQLLRVTGASALLIAMYSFLVQGWQDGNDLLRYGLLLGHSLLLCGAGLASGHWLQEPRGARLLTSLALVSVPANFAILGAFVYSQVGDTAMRYPDIAIWQLGSPGLTAIVVGAASLLLLPVVILGFRVLARPLSRRHSWQYLAGSAVLLIPLRDPVTVAALLLPLALLMLVQSERNRDQHLSARTPDGILARLLQFLPLGILLGRSLWLYDTDAFLFTAGLLSLFLALRQLSLLLPGQSIMRGFLEVGSGLLTPMIGIGIAVLLERQLPDAWILPAGSLVTGGLLWELSRRVEMAPPLYRSLAMLTLLAGFAGNLYLLGGLGNALGCIVAGLLLVLAGQRWQQLALLSTGLLIAGSGLLYLFGRLLIAFDLGGWLSLALAGVAAILLGSLIEAGGGRLGSRVGRLKQHFRQWDL
;
A
#
# COMPACT_ATOMS: atom_id res chain seq x y z
N MET A 1 -0.03 72.75 -34.91
CA MET A 1 1.00 71.68 -34.93
C MET A 1 0.56 70.64 -33.91
N ASN A 2 -0.38 69.79 -34.31
CA ASN A 2 -0.18 68.42 -34.82
C ASN A 2 -0.23 67.40 -33.67
N ALA A 3 -1.45 66.91 -33.41
CA ALA A 3 -1.68 65.55 -32.91
C ALA A 3 -1.44 64.55 -34.07
N PRO A 4 -1.19 63.26 -33.79
CA PRO A 4 -2.28 62.33 -33.43
C PRO A 4 -1.90 61.38 -32.27
N GLN A 5 -2.77 61.07 -31.29
CA GLN A 5 -3.83 60.06 -31.36
C GLN A 5 -3.39 58.78 -32.07
N ASP A 6 -3.05 57.72 -31.31
CA ASP A 6 -3.25 56.30 -31.63
C ASP A 6 -2.75 55.45 -30.45
N ALA A 7 -3.33 55.71 -29.29
CA ALA A 7 -3.54 54.69 -28.27
C ALA A 7 -4.96 54.16 -28.51
N TRP A 8 -5.18 52.84 -28.40
CA TRP A 8 -6.43 52.11 -28.68
C TRP A 8 -6.57 51.56 -30.11
N THR A 9 -5.92 50.43 -30.41
CA THR A 9 -6.51 49.28 -31.15
C THR A 9 -5.47 48.16 -31.30
N ASP A 10 -5.23 47.38 -30.24
CA ASP A 10 -4.67 46.02 -30.39
C ASP A 10 -5.31 45.03 -29.39
N SER A 11 -6.47 45.40 -28.87
CA SER A 11 -7.47 44.47 -28.34
C SER A 11 -8.47 44.21 -29.47
N PHE A 12 -8.74 42.95 -29.81
CA PHE A 12 -9.70 42.44 -30.82
C PHE A 12 -9.15 41.69 -32.05
N HIS A 13 -8.02 40.99 -31.91
CA HIS A 13 -7.81 39.73 -32.65
C HIS A 13 -7.76 38.51 -31.72
N ASP A 14 -8.76 38.41 -30.84
CA ASP A 14 -9.18 37.14 -30.24
C ASP A 14 -10.25 36.50 -31.16
N SER A 15 -9.91 36.38 -32.44
CA SER A 15 -10.75 35.72 -33.44
C SER A 15 -10.59 34.21 -33.25
N ALA A 16 -11.46 33.68 -32.39
CA ALA A 16 -12.01 32.33 -32.47
C ALA A 16 -11.01 31.26 -32.96
N GLN A 17 -10.15 30.74 -32.07
CA GLN A 17 -9.47 29.47 -32.35
C GLN A 17 -10.54 28.38 -32.59
N PRO A 18 -10.70 27.92 -33.83
CA PRO A 18 -11.84 27.10 -34.21
C PRO A 18 -11.58 25.65 -33.78
N ARG A 19 -12.38 25.12 -32.84
CA ARG A 19 -12.75 23.70 -32.64
C ARG A 19 -11.69 22.59 -32.89
N ALA A 20 -10.39 22.90 -32.84
CA ALA A 20 -9.29 21.97 -33.14
C ALA A 20 -9.04 20.95 -32.02
N GLY A 21 -9.78 21.06 -30.91
CA GLY A 21 -9.63 20.16 -29.77
C GLY A 21 -9.99 18.71 -30.08
N LEU A 22 -10.99 18.46 -30.92
CA LEU A 22 -11.48 17.09 -31.19
C LEU A 22 -10.60 16.34 -32.20
N ALA A 23 -10.27 16.97 -33.33
CA ALA A 23 -9.39 16.36 -34.33
C ALA A 23 -7.98 16.06 -33.77
N ARG A 24 -7.48 16.89 -32.84
CA ARG A 24 -6.19 16.67 -32.18
C ARG A 24 -6.23 15.57 -31.11
N ARG A 25 -7.41 15.32 -30.50
CA ARG A 25 -7.61 14.24 -29.51
C ARG A 25 -7.97 12.90 -30.15
N LEU A 26 -8.48 12.89 -31.38
CA LEU A 26 -8.91 11.67 -32.07
C LEU A 26 -7.82 10.58 -32.16
N PRO A 27 -6.56 10.87 -32.54
CA PRO A 27 -5.51 9.84 -32.56
C PRO A 27 -5.20 9.27 -31.18
N GLN A 28 -5.30 10.09 -30.13
CA GLN A 28 -5.08 9.64 -28.75
C GLN A 28 -6.23 8.72 -28.30
N LEU A 29 -7.47 9.08 -28.59
CA LEU A 29 -8.65 8.24 -28.29
C LEU A 29 -8.56 6.91 -29.04
N LEU A 30 -8.27 6.93 -30.35
CA LEU A 30 -8.09 5.72 -31.15
C LEU A 30 -7.00 4.80 -30.58
N ARG A 31 -5.88 5.36 -30.10
CA ARG A 31 -4.82 4.57 -29.45
C ARG A 31 -5.24 3.96 -28.13
N VAL A 32 -5.95 4.71 -27.29
CA VAL A 32 -6.46 4.20 -26.00
C VAL A 32 -7.51 3.12 -26.24
N THR A 33 -8.43 3.34 -27.18
CA THR A 33 -9.44 2.34 -27.57
C THR A 33 -8.79 1.09 -28.15
N GLY A 34 -7.81 1.23 -29.06
CA GLY A 34 -7.09 0.10 -29.63
C GLY A 34 -6.28 -0.68 -28.58
N ALA A 35 -5.59 0.02 -27.66
CA ALA A 35 -4.88 -0.60 -26.55
C ALA A 35 -5.84 -1.37 -25.63
N SER A 36 -6.99 -0.77 -25.30
CA SER A 36 -8.01 -1.38 -24.45
C SER A 36 -8.63 -2.59 -25.13
N ALA A 37 -8.93 -2.51 -26.43
CA ALA A 37 -9.45 -3.62 -27.22
C ALA A 37 -8.45 -4.78 -27.27
N LEU A 38 -7.14 -4.51 -27.42
CA LEU A 38 -6.10 -5.53 -27.36
C LEU A 38 -6.01 -6.19 -25.98
N LEU A 39 -6.08 -5.42 -24.89
CA LEU A 39 -6.10 -5.96 -23.53
C LEU A 39 -7.34 -6.82 -23.27
N ILE A 40 -8.52 -6.36 -23.71
CA ILE A 40 -9.77 -7.12 -23.61
C ILE A 40 -9.68 -8.41 -24.44
N ALA A 41 -9.18 -8.34 -25.68
CA ALA A 41 -8.99 -9.52 -26.51
C ALA A 41 -8.02 -10.52 -25.89
N MET A 42 -6.93 -10.05 -25.29
CA MET A 42 -5.97 -10.89 -24.56
C MET A 42 -6.63 -11.57 -23.35
N TYR A 43 -7.40 -10.82 -22.55
CA TYR A 43 -8.12 -11.37 -21.40
C TYR A 43 -9.23 -12.36 -21.81
N SER A 44 -10.02 -12.01 -22.82
CA SER A 44 -11.05 -12.90 -23.38
C SER A 44 -10.43 -14.17 -23.95
N PHE A 45 -9.27 -14.09 -24.61
CA PHE A 45 -8.56 -15.28 -25.09
C PHE A 45 -8.13 -16.20 -23.93
N LEU A 46 -7.65 -15.63 -22.82
CA LEU A 46 -7.32 -16.40 -21.62
C LEU A 46 -8.54 -17.09 -21.00
N VAL A 47 -9.72 -16.46 -21.09
CA VAL A 47 -10.96 -16.94 -20.42
C VAL A 47 -11.85 -17.82 -21.32
N GLN A 48 -11.94 -17.56 -22.62
CA GLN A 48 -12.96 -18.17 -23.51
C GLN A 48 -12.43 -19.32 -24.39
N GLY A 49 -11.11 -19.47 -24.58
CA GLY A 49 -10.53 -20.51 -25.45
C GLY A 49 -10.49 -21.92 -24.82
N TRP A 50 -11.48 -22.28 -24.01
CA TRP A 50 -11.36 -23.27 -22.93
C TRP A 50 -11.42 -24.75 -23.36
N GLN A 51 -12.20 -25.12 -24.38
CA GLN A 51 -12.71 -26.50 -24.40
C GLN A 51 -11.99 -27.50 -25.32
N ASP A 52 -11.27 -27.08 -26.37
CA ASP A 52 -10.75 -28.03 -27.38
C ASP A 52 -9.28 -27.83 -27.80
N GLY A 53 -8.51 -26.96 -27.13
CA GLY A 53 -7.16 -26.56 -27.56
C GLY A 53 -6.01 -27.22 -26.78
N ASN A 54 -4.94 -27.63 -27.48
CA ASN A 54 -3.66 -28.00 -26.85
C ASN A 54 -3.07 -26.81 -26.07
N ASP A 55 -2.83 -26.96 -24.76
CA ASP A 55 -2.27 -25.93 -23.88
C ASP A 55 -0.96 -25.32 -24.40
N LEU A 56 -0.14 -26.12 -25.09
CA LEU A 56 1.09 -25.65 -25.72
C LEU A 56 0.82 -24.63 -26.83
N LEU A 57 -0.19 -24.88 -27.66
CA LEU A 57 -0.59 -23.97 -28.74
C LEU A 57 -1.16 -22.67 -28.18
N ARG A 58 -2.03 -22.79 -27.16
CA ARG A 58 -2.62 -21.64 -26.46
C ARG A 58 -1.55 -20.74 -25.86
N TYR A 59 -0.59 -21.34 -25.16
CA TYR A 59 0.56 -20.61 -24.62
C TYR A 59 1.43 -20.00 -25.72
N GLY A 60 1.69 -20.74 -26.80
CA GLY A 60 2.45 -20.26 -27.95
C GLY A 60 1.83 -19.02 -28.61
N LEU A 61 0.50 -18.95 -28.71
CA LEU A 61 -0.22 -17.79 -29.22
C LEU A 61 -0.05 -16.55 -28.30
N LEU A 62 -0.12 -16.73 -26.98
CA LEU A 62 0.09 -15.65 -26.02
C LEU A 62 1.54 -15.12 -26.05
N LEU A 63 2.51 -16.03 -26.11
CA LEU A 63 3.92 -15.70 -26.25
C LEU A 63 4.18 -14.97 -27.57
N GLY A 64 3.63 -15.50 -28.67
CA GLY A 64 3.67 -14.89 -30.00
C GLY A 64 3.07 -13.49 -30.01
N HIS A 65 1.95 -13.27 -29.33
CA HIS A 65 1.35 -11.94 -29.18
C HIS A 65 2.28 -10.94 -28.49
N SER A 66 2.94 -11.37 -27.41
CA SER A 66 3.89 -10.54 -26.66
C SER A 66 5.09 -10.13 -27.52
N LEU A 67 5.62 -11.08 -28.30
CA LEU A 67 6.71 -10.84 -29.26
C LEU A 67 6.26 -9.94 -30.40
N LEU A 68 5.06 -10.16 -30.94
CA LEU A 68 4.48 -9.35 -32.02
C LEU A 68 4.26 -7.91 -31.59
N LEU A 69 3.70 -7.67 -30.38
CA LEU A 69 3.53 -6.32 -29.84
C LEU A 69 4.88 -5.61 -29.67
N CYS A 70 5.88 -6.30 -29.16
CA CYS A 70 7.22 -5.75 -29.03
C CYS A 70 7.82 -5.41 -30.42
N GLY A 71 7.73 -6.34 -31.36
CA GLY A 71 8.22 -6.17 -32.74
C GLY A 71 7.51 -5.02 -33.47
N ALA A 72 6.18 -4.95 -33.38
CA ALA A 72 5.38 -3.87 -33.94
C ALA A 72 5.72 -2.52 -33.28
N GLY A 73 5.97 -2.51 -31.97
CA GLY A 73 6.45 -1.31 -31.26
C GLY A 73 7.79 -0.82 -31.78
N LEU A 74 8.74 -1.73 -32.03
CA LEU A 74 10.05 -1.40 -32.61
C LEU A 74 9.93 -0.93 -34.08
N ALA A 75 9.14 -1.62 -34.89
CA ALA A 75 8.88 -1.24 -36.28
C ALA A 75 8.20 0.13 -36.37
N SER A 76 7.22 0.43 -35.50
CA SER A 76 6.58 1.74 -35.41
C SER A 76 7.58 2.84 -35.01
N GLY A 77 8.49 2.54 -34.09
CA GLY A 77 9.53 3.49 -33.67
C GLY A 77 10.58 3.75 -34.76
N HIS A 78 10.98 2.71 -35.50
CA HIS A 78 12.05 2.79 -36.49
C HIS A 78 11.57 3.22 -37.88
N TRP A 79 10.50 2.62 -38.39
CA TRP A 79 10.00 2.86 -39.76
C TRP A 79 8.98 3.99 -39.83
N LEU A 80 8.00 4.00 -38.92
CA LEU A 80 6.97 5.05 -38.90
C LEU A 80 7.42 6.31 -38.17
N GLN A 81 8.59 6.27 -37.52
CA GLN A 81 9.15 7.34 -36.69
C GLN A 81 8.15 7.88 -35.66
N GLU A 82 7.30 6.98 -35.13
CA GLU A 82 6.19 7.35 -34.26
C GLU A 82 6.46 6.92 -32.80
N PRO A 83 7.13 7.75 -31.97
CA PRO A 83 7.62 7.33 -30.65
C PRO A 83 6.50 7.07 -29.65
N ARG A 84 5.28 7.57 -29.89
CA ARG A 84 4.14 7.37 -28.98
C ARG A 84 3.54 5.97 -29.18
N GLY A 85 3.27 5.56 -30.41
CA GLY A 85 2.86 4.20 -30.75
C GLY A 85 3.88 3.15 -30.30
N ALA A 86 5.16 3.39 -30.56
CA ALA A 86 6.25 2.51 -30.12
C ALA A 86 6.23 2.27 -28.60
N ARG A 87 6.10 3.34 -27.79
CA ARG A 87 6.01 3.25 -26.32
C ARG A 87 4.78 2.50 -25.85
N LEU A 88 3.62 2.77 -26.44
CA LEU A 88 2.37 2.10 -26.04
C LEU A 88 2.44 0.59 -26.32
N LEU A 89 2.85 0.19 -27.53
CA LEU A 89 2.93 -1.22 -27.91
C LEU A 89 3.97 -1.98 -27.09
N THR A 90 5.14 -1.39 -26.86
CA THR A 90 6.17 -2.00 -26.01
C THR A 90 5.76 -2.07 -24.54
N SER A 91 5.00 -1.10 -24.02
CA SER A 91 4.45 -1.16 -22.66
C SER A 91 3.42 -2.28 -22.51
N LEU A 92 2.54 -2.45 -23.51
CA LEU A 92 1.58 -3.57 -23.53
C LEU A 92 2.31 -4.92 -23.59
N ALA A 93 3.37 -5.01 -24.39
CA ALA A 93 4.22 -6.20 -24.42
C ALA A 93 4.91 -6.46 -23.07
N LEU A 94 5.33 -5.42 -22.34
CA LEU A 94 5.86 -5.59 -20.99
C LEU A 94 4.79 -6.12 -20.04
N VAL A 95 3.57 -5.57 -20.07
CA VAL A 95 2.45 -6.02 -19.22
C VAL A 95 2.14 -7.51 -19.41
N SER A 96 2.29 -8.06 -20.62
CA SER A 96 2.04 -9.48 -20.86
C SER A 96 3.13 -10.40 -20.33
N VAL A 97 4.36 -9.91 -20.07
CA VAL A 97 5.48 -10.75 -19.63
C VAL A 97 5.15 -11.50 -18.32
N PRO A 98 4.72 -10.88 -17.21
CA PRO A 98 4.49 -11.58 -15.97
C PRO A 98 3.29 -12.52 -16.05
N ALA A 99 2.32 -12.23 -16.94
CA ALA A 99 1.24 -13.17 -17.25
C ALA A 99 1.77 -14.45 -17.93
N ASN A 100 2.71 -14.32 -18.88
CA ASN A 100 3.39 -15.49 -19.45
C ASN A 100 4.16 -16.26 -18.36
N PHE A 101 4.90 -15.59 -17.48
CA PHE A 101 5.60 -16.23 -16.37
C PHE A 101 4.65 -16.91 -15.37
N ALA A 102 3.46 -16.38 -15.15
CA ALA A 102 2.45 -17.02 -14.31
C ALA A 102 1.95 -18.34 -14.92
N ILE A 103 1.72 -18.39 -16.25
CA ILE A 103 1.33 -19.62 -16.96
C ILE A 103 2.49 -20.61 -16.99
N LEU A 104 3.73 -20.15 -17.23
CA LEU A 104 4.91 -21.00 -17.12
C LEU A 104 5.04 -21.61 -15.72
N GLY A 105 4.78 -20.84 -14.67
CA GLY A 105 4.74 -21.33 -13.30
C GLY A 105 3.64 -22.38 -13.07
N ALA A 106 2.50 -22.25 -13.76
CA ALA A 106 1.45 -23.27 -13.74
C ALA A 106 1.90 -24.57 -14.41
N PHE A 107 2.59 -24.52 -15.56
CA PHE A 107 3.20 -25.72 -16.17
C PHE A 107 4.23 -26.38 -15.26
N VAL A 108 5.11 -25.60 -14.62
CA VAL A 108 6.09 -26.15 -13.65
C VAL A 108 5.36 -26.82 -12.50
N TYR A 109 4.32 -26.17 -11.98
CA TYR A 109 3.52 -26.75 -10.90
C TYR A 109 2.81 -28.03 -11.33
N SER A 110 2.28 -28.13 -12.55
CA SER A 110 1.56 -29.35 -12.97
C SER A 110 2.45 -30.61 -12.95
N GLN A 111 3.77 -30.45 -13.01
CA GLN A 111 4.74 -31.55 -13.01
C GLN A 111 5.28 -31.88 -11.61
N VAL A 112 5.43 -30.87 -10.74
CA VAL A 112 6.15 -30.99 -9.45
C VAL A 112 5.24 -30.76 -8.25
N GLY A 113 4.09 -30.12 -8.46
CA GLY A 113 3.16 -29.72 -7.44
C GLY A 113 2.26 -30.85 -6.94
N ASP A 114 1.62 -30.60 -5.81
CA ASP A 114 0.69 -31.53 -5.19
C ASP A 114 -0.61 -31.65 -6.02
N THR A 115 -1.02 -32.89 -6.30
CA THR A 115 -2.22 -33.25 -7.09
C THR A 115 -3.49 -33.29 -6.24
N ALA A 116 -3.40 -33.13 -4.92
CA ALA A 116 -4.53 -33.26 -4.00
C ALA A 116 -5.54 -32.09 -4.08
N MET A 117 -5.14 -30.91 -4.57
CA MET A 117 -6.02 -29.74 -4.67
C MET A 117 -6.82 -29.74 -5.98
N ARG A 118 -8.14 -29.56 -5.89
CA ARG A 118 -9.04 -29.40 -7.04
C ARG A 118 -9.06 -27.94 -7.48
N TYR A 119 -8.70 -27.69 -8.73
CA TYR A 119 -8.77 -26.38 -9.36
C TYR A 119 -10.02 -26.26 -10.23
N PRO A 120 -10.50 -25.03 -10.48
CA PRO A 120 -11.34 -24.80 -11.64
C PRO A 120 -10.60 -25.31 -12.88
N ASP A 121 -11.29 -25.99 -13.80
CA ASP A 121 -10.68 -26.45 -15.08
C ASP A 121 -9.98 -25.29 -15.80
N ILE A 122 -10.60 -24.13 -15.61
CA ILE A 122 -10.22 -22.72 -15.78
C ILE A 122 -8.78 -22.31 -15.35
N ALA A 123 -8.07 -23.11 -14.59
CA ALA A 123 -6.71 -22.80 -14.10
C ALA A 123 -5.70 -23.94 -14.33
N ILE A 124 -6.11 -25.01 -15.02
CA ILE A 124 -5.26 -26.17 -15.27
C ILE A 124 -4.46 -25.90 -16.55
N TRP A 125 -3.13 -25.88 -16.40
CA TRP A 125 -2.18 -25.77 -17.49
C TRP A 125 -1.21 -26.93 -17.38
N GLN A 126 -1.25 -27.86 -18.33
CA GLN A 126 -0.44 -29.06 -18.26
C GLN A 126 0.20 -29.41 -19.60
N LEU A 127 1.40 -29.95 -19.52
CA LEU A 127 2.13 -30.49 -20.67
C LEU A 127 2.32 -31.99 -20.43
N GLY A 128 2.32 -32.77 -21.52
CA GLY A 128 2.38 -34.23 -21.43
C GLY A 128 3.70 -34.80 -20.90
N SER A 129 4.74 -33.98 -20.71
CA SER A 129 5.99 -34.45 -20.10
C SER A 129 6.76 -33.35 -19.34
N PRO A 130 7.55 -33.72 -18.32
CA PRO A 130 8.40 -32.77 -17.59
C PRO A 130 9.54 -32.22 -18.47
N GLY A 131 10.07 -33.04 -19.38
CA GLY A 131 11.10 -32.60 -20.35
C GLY A 131 10.57 -31.51 -21.28
N LEU A 132 9.36 -31.68 -21.82
CA LEU A 132 8.71 -30.65 -22.63
C LEU A 132 8.46 -29.38 -21.81
N THR A 133 8.04 -29.51 -20.56
CA THR A 133 7.86 -28.38 -19.64
C THR A 133 9.15 -27.59 -19.46
N ALA A 134 10.27 -28.25 -19.18
CA ALA A 134 11.56 -27.59 -19.01
C ALA A 134 12.01 -26.85 -20.28
N ILE A 135 11.83 -27.47 -21.46
CA ILE A 135 12.15 -26.86 -22.75
C ILE A 135 11.28 -25.62 -23.00
N VAL A 136 9.97 -25.71 -22.77
CA VAL A 136 9.03 -24.60 -22.99
C VAL A 136 9.31 -23.44 -22.04
N VAL A 137 9.51 -23.72 -20.74
CA VAL A 137 9.84 -22.69 -19.74
C VAL A 137 11.16 -22.01 -20.08
N GLY A 138 12.20 -22.79 -20.42
CA GLY A 138 13.51 -22.26 -20.79
C GLY A 138 13.46 -21.41 -22.06
N ALA A 139 12.90 -21.95 -23.14
CA ALA A 139 12.79 -21.27 -24.43
C ALA A 139 11.95 -19.99 -24.33
N ALA A 140 10.80 -20.03 -23.66
CA ALA A 140 9.96 -18.86 -23.52
C ALA A 140 10.59 -17.78 -22.64
N SER A 141 11.25 -18.16 -21.54
CA SER A 141 11.98 -17.20 -20.68
C SER A 141 13.08 -16.49 -21.48
N LEU A 142 13.81 -17.22 -22.33
CA LEU A 142 14.81 -16.64 -23.22
C LEU A 142 14.20 -15.71 -24.28
N LEU A 143 13.03 -16.05 -24.84
CA LEU A 143 12.32 -15.22 -25.81
C LEU A 143 11.74 -13.93 -25.19
N LEU A 144 11.33 -13.97 -23.92
CA LEU A 144 10.82 -12.80 -23.19
C LEU A 144 11.94 -11.84 -22.73
N LEU A 145 13.19 -12.32 -22.60
CA LEU A 145 14.34 -11.51 -22.22
C LEU A 145 14.53 -10.26 -23.12
N PRO A 146 14.60 -10.38 -24.47
CA PRO A 146 14.72 -9.22 -25.35
C PRO A 146 13.48 -8.32 -25.28
N VAL A 147 12.27 -8.86 -25.08
CA VAL A 147 11.05 -8.06 -24.91
C VAL A 147 11.19 -7.12 -23.71
N VAL A 148 11.66 -7.66 -22.58
CA VAL A 148 11.86 -6.86 -21.35
C VAL A 148 12.96 -5.82 -21.52
N ILE A 149 14.11 -6.20 -22.09
CA ILE A 149 15.24 -5.29 -22.28
C ILE A 149 14.87 -4.15 -23.24
N LEU A 150 14.25 -4.47 -24.37
CA LEU A 150 13.85 -3.49 -25.38
C LEU A 150 12.70 -2.61 -24.87
N GLY A 151 11.70 -3.19 -24.21
CA GLY A 151 10.59 -2.41 -23.64
C GLY A 151 11.06 -1.35 -22.65
N PHE A 152 11.90 -1.72 -21.67
CA PHE A 152 12.44 -0.73 -20.74
C PHE A 152 13.45 0.24 -21.39
N ARG A 153 14.13 -0.16 -22.46
CA ARG A 153 14.98 0.75 -23.24
C ARG A 153 14.15 1.79 -24.01
N VAL A 154 12.94 1.44 -24.47
CA VAL A 154 12.02 2.40 -25.09
C VAL A 154 11.43 3.35 -24.05
N LEU A 155 11.09 2.86 -22.85
CA LEU A 155 10.49 3.68 -21.79
C LEU A 155 11.50 4.56 -21.03
N ALA A 156 12.59 3.98 -20.53
CA ALA A 156 13.51 4.64 -19.63
C ALA A 156 14.97 4.22 -19.91
N ARG A 157 15.55 4.71 -21.02
CA ARG A 157 16.91 4.37 -21.48
C ARG A 157 17.97 4.32 -20.37
N PRO A 158 18.10 5.32 -19.46
CA PRO A 158 19.17 5.31 -18.46
C PRO A 158 18.99 4.23 -17.39
N LEU A 159 17.74 3.83 -17.13
CA LEU A 159 17.38 2.88 -16.08
C LEU A 159 17.08 1.49 -16.62
N SER A 160 17.17 1.28 -17.94
CA SER A 160 16.61 0.11 -18.60
C SER A 160 17.20 -1.18 -18.06
N ARG A 161 18.53 -1.30 -18.00
CA ARG A 161 19.21 -2.50 -17.52
C ARG A 161 18.78 -2.87 -16.10
N ARG A 162 18.69 -1.89 -15.20
CA ARG A 162 18.33 -2.11 -13.80
C ARG A 162 16.87 -2.54 -13.68
N HIS A 163 15.96 -1.82 -14.33
CA HIS A 163 14.53 -2.14 -14.33
C HIS A 163 14.21 -3.46 -15.02
N SER A 164 14.89 -3.80 -16.10
CA SER A 164 14.74 -5.11 -16.76
C SER A 164 15.11 -6.25 -15.82
N TRP A 165 16.24 -6.16 -15.11
CA TRP A 165 16.64 -7.21 -14.17
C TRP A 165 15.69 -7.35 -12.98
N GLN A 166 15.24 -6.23 -12.41
CA GLN A 166 14.27 -6.22 -11.32
C GLN A 166 12.94 -6.86 -11.75
N TYR A 167 12.49 -6.51 -12.95
CA TYR A 167 11.23 -7.01 -13.51
C TYR A 167 11.30 -8.50 -13.83
N LEU A 168 12.41 -8.96 -14.41
CA LEU A 168 12.65 -10.37 -14.70
C LEU A 168 12.80 -11.18 -13.42
N ALA A 169 13.50 -10.66 -12.41
CA ALA A 169 13.61 -11.32 -11.10
C ALA A 169 12.24 -11.44 -10.45
N GLY A 170 11.44 -10.37 -10.44
CA GLY A 170 10.06 -10.43 -9.91
C GLY A 170 9.16 -11.38 -10.71
N SER A 171 9.30 -11.44 -12.03
CA SER A 171 8.55 -12.39 -12.87
C SER A 171 9.01 -13.83 -12.67
N ALA A 172 10.32 -14.06 -12.46
CA ALA A 172 10.87 -15.38 -12.21
C ALA A 172 10.36 -15.99 -10.89
N VAL A 173 10.05 -15.16 -9.89
CA VAL A 173 9.38 -15.61 -8.65
C VAL A 173 8.05 -16.30 -8.95
N LEU A 174 7.34 -15.92 -10.02
CA LEU A 174 6.09 -16.58 -10.41
C LEU A 174 6.28 -18.03 -10.90
N LEU A 175 7.50 -18.40 -11.35
CA LEU A 175 7.83 -19.77 -11.74
C LEU A 175 7.97 -20.72 -10.57
N ILE A 176 8.17 -20.19 -9.36
CA ILE A 176 8.39 -21.03 -8.19
C ILE A 176 7.05 -21.72 -7.88
N PRO A 177 7.00 -23.07 -7.86
CA PRO A 177 5.75 -23.83 -7.70
C PRO A 177 5.32 -23.89 -6.22
N LEU A 178 5.34 -22.75 -5.53
CA LEU A 178 4.94 -22.63 -4.13
C LEU A 178 3.47 -22.23 -4.03
N ARG A 179 2.76 -22.92 -3.14
CA ARG A 179 1.34 -22.70 -2.83
C ARG A 179 1.05 -22.59 -1.34
N ASP A 180 2.02 -22.94 -0.50
CA ASP A 180 1.94 -22.71 0.94
C ASP A 180 1.81 -21.19 1.21
N PRO A 181 0.72 -20.73 1.84
CA PRO A 181 0.47 -19.32 2.11
C PRO A 181 1.62 -18.65 2.85
N VAL A 182 2.25 -19.37 3.79
CA VAL A 182 3.37 -18.86 4.58
C VAL A 182 4.57 -18.56 3.70
N THR A 183 4.95 -19.50 2.83
CA THR A 183 6.08 -19.31 1.93
C THR A 183 5.80 -18.22 0.88
N VAL A 184 4.57 -18.15 0.34
CA VAL A 184 4.18 -17.08 -0.59
C VAL A 184 4.28 -15.71 0.07
N ALA A 185 3.76 -15.56 1.29
CA ALA A 185 3.83 -14.32 2.05
C ALA A 185 5.29 -13.93 2.37
N ALA A 186 6.13 -14.91 2.73
CA ALA A 186 7.55 -14.73 2.98
C ALA A 186 8.33 -14.30 1.72
N LEU A 187 7.85 -14.59 0.52
CA LEU A 187 8.41 -14.08 -0.73
C LEU A 187 7.84 -12.71 -1.11
N LEU A 188 6.53 -12.52 -0.94
CA LEU A 188 5.80 -11.33 -1.34
C LEU A 188 6.33 -10.07 -0.63
N LEU A 189 6.50 -10.14 0.69
CA LEU A 189 6.82 -8.98 1.51
C LEU A 189 8.26 -8.46 1.29
N PRO A 190 9.30 -9.31 1.26
CA PRO A 190 10.65 -8.88 0.87
C PRO A 190 10.71 -8.36 -0.56
N LEU A 191 9.98 -8.97 -1.49
CA LEU A 191 9.93 -8.50 -2.89
C LEU A 191 9.29 -7.11 -2.97
N ALA A 192 8.17 -6.88 -2.29
CA ALA A 192 7.53 -5.56 -2.18
C ALA A 192 8.51 -4.53 -1.61
N LEU A 193 9.17 -4.85 -0.49
CA LEU A 193 10.13 -3.96 0.15
C LEU A 193 11.32 -3.64 -0.76
N LEU A 194 11.87 -4.64 -1.43
CA LEU A 194 12.98 -4.48 -2.37
C LEU A 194 12.58 -3.57 -3.54
N MET A 195 11.40 -3.76 -4.12
CA MET A 195 10.87 -2.93 -5.19
C MET A 195 10.68 -1.47 -4.73
N LEU A 196 10.18 -1.25 -3.51
CA LEU A 196 9.99 0.08 -2.93
C LEU A 196 11.31 0.80 -2.70
N VAL A 197 12.26 0.16 -2.01
CA VAL A 197 13.58 0.72 -1.70
C VAL A 197 14.30 1.08 -3.00
N GLN A 198 14.21 0.22 -4.02
CA GLN A 198 14.84 0.49 -5.30
C GLN A 198 14.11 1.59 -6.10
N SER A 199 12.78 1.67 -6.02
CA SER A 199 12.00 2.74 -6.64
C SER A 199 12.36 4.12 -6.08
N GLU A 200 12.47 4.23 -4.75
CA GLU A 200 12.88 5.47 -4.08
C GLU A 200 14.33 5.86 -4.44
N ARG A 201 15.28 4.91 -4.33
CA ARG A 201 16.68 5.16 -4.71
C ARG A 201 16.81 5.64 -6.17
N ASN A 202 16.06 5.05 -7.10
CA ASN A 202 16.08 5.44 -8.50
C ASN A 202 15.45 6.81 -8.75
N ARG A 203 14.40 7.18 -7.99
CA ARG A 203 13.74 8.49 -8.10
C ARG A 203 14.68 9.64 -7.74
N ASP A 204 15.51 9.43 -6.73
CA ASP A 204 16.39 10.48 -6.20
C ASP A 204 17.66 10.62 -7.06
N GLN A 205 18.14 9.54 -7.67
CA GLN A 205 19.36 9.52 -8.48
C GLN A 205 19.17 9.99 -9.93
N HIS A 206 17.97 9.85 -10.52
CA HIS A 206 17.77 10.08 -11.94
C HIS A 206 16.53 10.95 -12.25
N LEU A 207 16.74 12.10 -12.90
CA LEU A 207 15.65 12.95 -13.40
C LEU A 207 14.71 12.22 -14.37
N SER A 208 15.24 11.24 -15.12
CA SER A 208 14.44 10.42 -16.04
C SER A 208 13.39 9.56 -15.33
N ALA A 209 13.55 9.28 -14.02
CA ALA A 209 12.55 8.53 -13.26
C ALA A 209 11.25 9.34 -13.03
N ARG A 210 11.32 10.67 -13.10
CA ARG A 210 10.19 11.58 -12.89
C ARG A 210 9.38 11.85 -14.15
N THR A 211 9.85 11.40 -15.32
CA THR A 211 9.09 11.50 -16.57
C THR A 211 7.88 10.55 -16.55
N PRO A 212 6.84 10.79 -17.36
CA PRO A 212 5.69 9.87 -17.44
C PRO A 212 6.10 8.44 -17.80
N ASP A 213 7.09 8.29 -18.70
CA ASP A 213 7.61 6.98 -19.09
C ASP A 213 8.39 6.30 -17.94
N GLY A 214 9.14 7.08 -17.16
CA GLY A 214 9.82 6.60 -15.95
C GLY A 214 8.85 6.25 -14.82
N ILE A 215 7.72 6.94 -14.70
CA ILE A 215 6.62 6.56 -13.80
C ILE A 215 6.04 5.22 -14.26
N LEU A 216 5.65 5.10 -15.52
CA LEU A 216 5.10 3.85 -16.07
C LEU A 216 6.06 2.67 -15.88
N ALA A 217 7.36 2.86 -16.16
CA ALA A 217 8.38 1.84 -15.95
C ALA A 217 8.47 1.37 -14.49
N ARG A 218 8.27 2.28 -13.52
CA ARG A 218 8.23 1.93 -12.09
C ARG A 218 6.94 1.23 -11.70
N LEU A 219 5.81 1.63 -12.28
CA LEU A 219 4.51 0.95 -12.05
C LEU A 219 4.55 -0.49 -12.55
N LEU A 220 5.16 -0.72 -13.71
CA LEU A 220 5.32 -2.06 -14.27
C LEU A 220 6.08 -2.98 -13.30
N GLN A 221 7.01 -2.48 -12.49
CA GLN A 221 7.72 -3.32 -11.50
C GLN A 221 6.77 -4.00 -10.50
N PHE A 222 5.62 -3.41 -10.19
CA PHE A 222 4.66 -3.99 -9.25
C PHE A 222 3.74 -5.03 -9.90
N LEU A 223 3.76 -5.19 -11.23
CA LEU A 223 2.88 -6.12 -11.93
C LEU A 223 3.09 -7.60 -11.53
N PRO A 224 4.33 -8.14 -11.44
CA PRO A 224 4.54 -9.51 -10.98
C PRO A 224 4.02 -9.74 -9.55
N LEU A 225 4.17 -8.73 -8.68
CA LEU A 225 3.66 -8.78 -7.32
C LEU A 225 2.12 -8.79 -7.30
N GLY A 226 1.48 -7.97 -8.13
CA GLY A 226 0.03 -7.96 -8.30
C GLY A 226 -0.51 -9.30 -8.81
N ILE A 227 0.18 -9.93 -9.77
CA ILE A 227 -0.22 -11.25 -10.28
C ILE A 227 -0.01 -12.33 -9.21
N LEU A 228 1.11 -12.31 -8.48
CA LEU A 228 1.36 -13.26 -7.40
C LEU A 228 0.26 -13.16 -6.33
N LEU A 229 -0.04 -11.95 -5.88
CA LEU A 229 -1.09 -11.70 -4.89
C LEU A 229 -2.47 -12.10 -5.42
N GLY A 230 -2.82 -11.68 -6.64
CA GLY A 230 -4.10 -11.99 -7.27
C GLY A 230 -4.32 -13.48 -7.44
N ARG A 231 -3.30 -14.23 -7.93
CA ARG A 231 -3.38 -15.69 -8.03
C ARG A 231 -3.56 -16.31 -6.65
N SER A 232 -2.86 -15.81 -5.63
CA SER A 232 -2.88 -16.43 -4.31
C SER A 232 -4.18 -16.20 -3.55
N LEU A 233 -4.78 -15.01 -3.69
CA LEU A 233 -6.08 -14.71 -3.09
C LEU A 233 -7.24 -15.44 -3.78
N TRP A 234 -7.09 -15.76 -5.07
CA TRP A 234 -8.17 -16.37 -5.86
C TRP A 234 -8.12 -17.90 -5.88
N LEU A 235 -6.92 -18.49 -5.93
CA LEU A 235 -6.74 -19.93 -6.13
C LEU A 235 -6.42 -20.72 -4.85
N TYR A 236 -6.07 -20.04 -3.75
CA TYR A 236 -5.62 -20.71 -2.52
C TYR A 236 -6.39 -20.21 -1.31
N ASP A 237 -6.47 -21.07 -0.29
CA ASP A 237 -7.00 -20.68 1.01
C ASP A 237 -6.12 -19.61 1.62
N THR A 238 -6.75 -18.51 2.02
CA THR A 238 -6.05 -17.35 2.57
C THR A 238 -5.92 -17.51 4.08
N ASP A 239 -4.69 -17.74 4.54
CA ASP A 239 -4.39 -17.68 5.96
C ASP A 239 -4.20 -16.21 6.41
N ALA A 240 -4.22 -16.00 7.72
CA ALA A 240 -4.04 -14.66 8.29
C ALA A 240 -2.69 -14.04 7.89
N PHE A 241 -1.65 -14.85 7.65
CA PHE A 241 -0.32 -14.36 7.33
C PHE A 241 -0.23 -13.82 5.90
N LEU A 242 -0.69 -14.60 4.91
CA LEU A 242 -0.79 -14.18 3.53
C LEU A 242 -1.72 -12.99 3.35
N PHE A 243 -2.87 -13.00 4.04
CA PHE A 243 -3.79 -11.87 4.02
C PHE A 243 -3.12 -10.59 4.52
N THR A 244 -2.47 -10.64 5.69
CA THR A 244 -1.78 -9.49 6.27
C THR A 244 -0.61 -9.01 5.41
N ALA A 245 0.21 -9.93 4.91
CA ALA A 245 1.34 -9.61 4.02
C ALA A 245 0.87 -9.01 2.70
N GLY A 246 -0.24 -9.51 2.15
CA GLY A 246 -0.90 -8.98 0.96
C GLY A 246 -1.40 -7.56 1.16
N LEU A 247 -2.13 -7.31 2.25
CA LEU A 247 -2.60 -5.98 2.61
C LEU A 247 -1.45 -5.01 2.85
N LEU A 248 -0.37 -5.44 3.51
CA LEU A 248 0.80 -4.59 3.74
C LEU A 248 1.50 -4.26 2.42
N SER A 249 1.66 -5.24 1.53
CA SER A 249 2.25 -5.03 0.20
C SER A 249 1.40 -4.06 -0.63
N LEU A 250 0.08 -4.21 -0.59
CA LEU A 250 -0.86 -3.29 -1.25
C LEU A 250 -0.80 -1.89 -0.64
N PHE A 251 -0.80 -1.77 0.68
CA PHE A 251 -0.64 -0.49 1.38
C PHE A 251 0.63 0.23 0.93
N LEU A 252 1.76 -0.47 0.90
CA LEU A 252 3.02 0.10 0.45
C LEU A 252 3.01 0.47 -1.04
N ALA A 253 2.36 -0.33 -1.89
CA ALA A 253 2.22 -0.02 -3.31
C ALA A 253 1.34 1.23 -3.56
N LEU A 254 0.17 1.32 -2.89
CA LEU A 254 -0.71 2.50 -2.97
C LEU A 254 0.00 3.75 -2.44
N ARG A 255 0.73 3.60 -1.33
CA ARG A 255 1.57 4.67 -0.78
C ARG A 255 2.64 5.11 -1.78
N GLN A 256 3.32 4.17 -2.44
CA GLN A 256 4.33 4.54 -3.43
C GLN A 256 3.70 5.26 -4.62
N LEU A 257 2.53 4.81 -5.06
CA LEU A 257 1.78 5.39 -6.16
C LEU A 257 1.31 6.82 -5.85
N SER A 258 0.84 7.07 -4.63
CA SER A 258 0.40 8.42 -4.22
C SER A 258 1.55 9.43 -4.27
N LEU A 259 2.77 9.01 -3.91
CA LEU A 259 3.98 9.84 -4.00
C LEU A 259 4.42 10.15 -5.44
N LEU A 260 3.89 9.44 -6.44
CA LEU A 260 4.16 9.74 -7.86
C LEU A 260 3.20 10.78 -8.44
N LEU A 261 2.10 11.04 -7.75
CA LEU A 261 1.05 11.94 -8.23
C LEU A 261 1.22 13.35 -7.65
N PRO A 262 0.78 14.39 -8.39
CA PRO A 262 0.76 15.75 -7.87
C PRO A 262 -0.07 15.86 -6.59
N GLY A 263 0.37 16.73 -5.68
CA GLY A 263 -0.27 17.03 -4.39
C GLY A 263 -1.78 17.19 -4.40
N GLN A 264 -2.27 17.96 -5.37
CA GLN A 264 -3.68 18.34 -5.48
C GLN A 264 -4.50 17.38 -6.38
N SER A 265 -3.95 16.23 -6.75
CA SER A 265 -4.66 15.29 -7.62
C SER A 265 -5.77 14.54 -6.86
N ILE A 266 -6.99 14.53 -7.41
CA ILE A 266 -8.10 13.72 -6.89
C ILE A 266 -7.71 12.23 -6.79
N MET A 267 -6.96 11.74 -7.78
CA MET A 267 -6.48 10.35 -7.79
C MET A 267 -5.53 10.07 -6.61
N ARG A 268 -4.68 11.05 -6.25
CA ARG A 268 -3.83 10.93 -5.06
C ARG A 268 -4.67 10.81 -3.80
N GLY A 269 -5.70 11.65 -3.65
CA GLY A 269 -6.65 11.56 -2.55
C GLY A 269 -7.32 10.19 -2.44
N PHE A 270 -7.79 9.61 -3.55
CA PHE A 270 -8.36 8.26 -3.56
C PHE A 270 -7.36 7.19 -3.11
N LEU A 271 -6.10 7.27 -3.54
CA LEU A 271 -5.06 6.33 -3.13
C LEU A 271 -4.69 6.48 -1.65
N GLU A 272 -4.64 7.72 -1.15
CA GLU A 272 -4.37 8.02 0.26
C GLU A 272 -5.52 7.52 1.16
N VAL A 273 -6.78 7.76 0.78
CA VAL A 273 -7.95 7.20 1.47
C VAL A 273 -7.93 5.67 1.42
N GLY A 274 -7.69 5.08 0.24
CA GLY A 274 -7.56 3.64 0.07
C GLY A 274 -6.47 3.05 0.98
N SER A 275 -5.29 3.66 1.02
CA SER A 275 -4.22 3.25 1.93
C SER A 275 -4.62 3.36 3.40
N GLY A 276 -5.35 4.42 3.79
CA GLY A 276 -5.88 4.60 5.13
C GLY A 276 -6.84 3.49 5.54
N LEU A 277 -7.75 3.08 4.64
CA LEU A 277 -8.70 1.98 4.86
C LEU A 277 -8.01 0.62 5.05
N LEU A 278 -6.85 0.40 4.44
CA LEU A 278 -6.09 -0.84 4.62
C LEU A 278 -5.44 -0.93 6.02
N THR A 279 -5.12 0.20 6.66
CA THR A 279 -4.42 0.20 7.96
C THR A 279 -5.13 -0.57 9.08
N PRO A 280 -6.46 -0.42 9.34
CA PRO A 280 -7.13 -1.24 10.35
C PRO A 280 -7.20 -2.72 9.97
N MET A 281 -7.32 -3.04 8.68
CA MET A 281 -7.31 -4.44 8.22
C MET A 281 -5.96 -5.10 8.47
N ILE A 282 -4.86 -4.37 8.26
CA ILE A 282 -3.50 -4.82 8.60
C ILE A 282 -3.36 -5.00 10.13
N GLY A 283 -3.87 -4.06 10.92
CA GLY A 283 -3.86 -4.16 12.39
C GLY A 283 -4.58 -5.39 12.91
N ILE A 284 -5.78 -5.68 12.37
CA ILE A 284 -6.53 -6.91 12.68
C ILE A 284 -5.73 -8.14 12.27
N GLY A 285 -5.18 -8.14 11.06
CA GLY A 285 -4.35 -9.25 10.57
C GLY A 285 -3.15 -9.54 11.48
N ILE A 286 -2.43 -8.51 11.93
CA ILE A 286 -1.33 -8.67 12.90
C ILE A 286 -1.84 -9.14 14.26
N ALA A 287 -3.00 -8.65 14.73
CA ALA A 287 -3.59 -9.10 15.99
C ALA A 287 -3.89 -10.61 15.96
N VAL A 288 -4.48 -11.12 14.87
CA VAL A 288 -4.75 -12.55 14.66
C VAL A 288 -3.46 -13.37 14.61
N LEU A 289 -2.42 -12.85 13.95
CA LEU A 289 -1.12 -13.54 13.92
C LEU A 289 -0.46 -13.65 15.30
N LEU A 290 -0.69 -12.66 16.15
CA LEU A 290 -0.13 -12.61 17.50
C LEU A 290 -0.99 -13.32 18.55
N GLU A 291 -2.23 -13.73 18.22
CA GLU A 291 -3.15 -14.42 19.14
C GLU A 291 -2.52 -15.66 19.79
N ARG A 292 -1.67 -16.40 19.05
CA ARG A 292 -0.98 -17.59 19.59
C ARG A 292 0.21 -17.27 20.48
N GLN A 293 0.75 -16.06 20.43
CA GLN A 293 2.01 -15.67 21.07
C GLN A 293 1.81 -14.69 22.22
N LEU A 294 0.73 -13.91 22.20
CA LEU A 294 0.41 -12.91 23.19
C LEU A 294 -0.79 -13.33 24.04
N PRO A 295 -0.82 -12.97 25.33
CA PRO A 295 -2.05 -13.08 26.13
C PRO A 295 -3.19 -12.27 25.51
N ASP A 296 -4.44 -12.72 25.65
CA ASP A 296 -5.64 -12.09 25.10
C ASP A 296 -5.72 -10.57 25.38
N ALA A 297 -5.27 -10.20 26.58
CA ALA A 297 -5.09 -8.83 27.06
C ALA A 297 -4.33 -7.90 26.08
N TRP A 298 -3.39 -8.41 25.30
CA TRP A 298 -2.51 -7.61 24.45
C TRP A 298 -2.84 -7.66 22.97
N ILE A 299 -3.80 -8.50 22.55
CA ILE A 299 -4.15 -8.70 21.14
C ILE A 299 -4.70 -7.41 20.51
N LEU A 300 -5.75 -6.82 21.10
CA LEU A 300 -6.35 -5.57 20.61
C LEU A 300 -5.39 -4.37 20.70
N PRO A 301 -4.66 -4.15 21.82
CA PRO A 301 -3.63 -3.14 21.88
C PRO A 301 -2.57 -3.28 20.78
N ALA A 302 -2.07 -4.48 20.52
CA ALA A 302 -1.06 -4.72 19.48
C ALA A 302 -1.57 -4.33 18.08
N GLY A 303 -2.77 -4.77 17.71
CA GLY A 303 -3.39 -4.38 16.42
C GLY A 303 -3.64 -2.88 16.32
N SER A 304 -4.04 -2.23 17.41
CA SER A 304 -4.23 -0.78 17.46
C SER A 304 -2.92 0.01 17.34
N LEU A 305 -1.81 -0.49 17.91
CA LEU A 305 -0.49 0.12 17.78
C LEU A 305 -0.01 0.10 16.33
N VAL A 306 -0.19 -1.02 15.64
CA VAL A 306 0.12 -1.15 14.22
C VAL A 306 -0.73 -0.19 13.40
N THR A 307 -2.05 -0.20 13.59
CA THR A 307 -2.99 0.66 12.86
C THR A 307 -2.67 2.14 13.08
N GLY A 308 -2.54 2.54 14.35
CA GLY A 308 -2.20 3.91 14.73
C GLY A 308 -0.84 4.33 14.20
N GLY A 309 0.17 3.44 14.22
CA GLY A 309 1.49 3.67 13.66
C GLY A 309 1.47 3.91 12.16
N LEU A 310 0.72 3.10 11.40
CA LEU A 310 0.58 3.26 9.94
C LEU A 310 -0.21 4.53 9.57
N LEU A 311 -1.31 4.82 10.27
CA LEU A 311 -2.07 6.08 10.08
C LEU A 311 -1.24 7.30 10.41
N TRP A 312 -0.42 7.21 11.46
CA TRP A 312 0.50 8.26 11.84
C TRP A 312 1.58 8.50 10.78
N GLU A 313 2.15 7.42 10.25
CA GLU A 313 3.11 7.48 9.14
C GLU A 313 2.50 8.13 7.90
N LEU A 314 1.27 7.74 7.56
CA LEU A 314 0.50 8.31 6.46
C LEU A 314 0.25 9.81 6.67
N SER A 315 -0.10 10.22 7.89
CA SER A 315 -0.33 11.63 8.24
C SER A 315 0.88 12.57 8.05
N ARG A 316 2.09 12.01 7.98
CA ARG A 316 3.32 12.79 7.74
C ARG A 316 3.59 13.02 6.25
N ARG A 317 2.92 12.29 5.37
CA ARG A 317 3.19 12.28 3.91
C ARG A 317 2.02 12.77 3.09
N VAL A 318 0.82 12.55 3.58
CA VAL A 318 -0.39 13.02 2.95
C VAL A 318 -0.40 14.54 2.94
N GLU A 319 -0.72 15.13 1.80
CA GLU A 319 -0.95 16.58 1.69
C GLU A 319 -2.42 16.92 1.99
N MET A 320 -3.33 15.99 1.72
CA MET A 320 -4.76 16.13 1.92
C MET A 320 -5.20 15.71 3.33
N ALA A 321 -5.50 16.68 4.19
CA ALA A 321 -5.99 16.45 5.55
C ALA A 321 -5.06 15.61 6.48
N PRO A 322 -3.76 15.98 6.64
CA PRO A 322 -2.90 15.45 7.71
C PRO A 322 -3.56 15.34 9.11
N PRO A 323 -4.31 16.36 9.60
CA PRO A 323 -4.89 16.29 10.94
C PRO A 323 -5.94 15.19 11.10
N LEU A 324 -6.65 14.82 10.02
CA LEU A 324 -7.63 13.74 10.05
C LEU A 324 -6.94 12.40 10.34
N TYR A 325 -5.87 12.07 9.62
CA TYR A 325 -5.12 10.83 9.84
C TYR A 325 -4.46 10.77 11.22
N ARG A 326 -3.97 11.90 11.75
CA ARG A 326 -3.47 11.97 13.14
C ARG A 326 -4.58 11.69 14.14
N SER A 327 -5.76 12.28 13.93
CA SER A 327 -6.93 12.08 14.80
C SER A 327 -7.41 10.63 14.75
N LEU A 328 -7.46 10.02 13.56
CA LEU A 328 -7.79 8.60 13.40
C LEU A 328 -6.74 7.71 14.08
N ALA A 329 -5.45 7.98 13.93
CA ALA A 329 -4.40 7.25 14.64
C ALA A 329 -4.61 7.31 16.16
N MET A 330 -4.84 8.50 16.71
CA MET A 330 -5.12 8.69 18.13
C MET A 330 -6.40 7.98 18.59
N LEU A 331 -7.46 8.05 17.80
CA LEU A 331 -8.72 7.37 18.09
C LEU A 331 -8.55 5.85 18.12
N THR A 332 -7.81 5.28 17.16
CA THR A 332 -7.54 3.84 17.10
C THR A 332 -6.73 3.37 18.31
N LEU A 333 -5.72 4.14 18.75
CA LEU A 333 -4.95 3.84 19.97
C LEU A 333 -5.84 3.92 21.22
N LEU A 334 -6.66 4.97 21.35
CA LEU A 334 -7.58 5.11 22.47
C LEU A 334 -8.58 3.95 22.53
N ALA A 335 -9.22 3.63 21.40
CA ALA A 335 -10.18 2.55 21.28
C ALA A 335 -9.53 1.19 21.56
N GLY A 336 -8.30 0.95 21.06
CA GLY A 336 -7.58 -0.29 21.26
C GLY A 336 -7.17 -0.53 22.70
N PHE A 337 -6.62 0.47 23.40
CA PHE A 337 -6.19 0.32 24.79
C PHE A 337 -7.35 0.43 25.78
N ALA A 338 -8.10 1.54 25.74
CA ALA A 338 -9.19 1.76 26.68
C ALA A 338 -10.35 0.79 26.43
N GLY A 339 -10.71 0.55 25.16
CA GLY A 339 -11.75 -0.43 24.82
C GLY A 339 -11.39 -1.83 25.31
N ASN A 340 -10.16 -2.28 25.09
CA ASN A 340 -9.68 -3.57 25.60
C ASN A 340 -9.73 -3.66 27.13
N LEU A 341 -9.34 -2.59 27.83
CA LEU A 341 -9.42 -2.53 29.30
C LEU A 341 -10.87 -2.67 29.79
N TYR A 342 -11.83 -2.00 29.17
CA TYR A 342 -13.23 -2.07 29.61
C TYR A 342 -13.94 -3.36 29.19
N LEU A 343 -13.54 -3.98 28.07
CA LEU A 343 -14.15 -5.22 27.59
C LEU A 343 -13.61 -6.46 28.33
N LEU A 344 -12.29 -6.56 28.49
CA LEU A 344 -11.66 -7.74 29.08
C LEU A 344 -11.29 -7.56 30.56
N GLY A 345 -11.19 -6.32 31.04
CA GLY A 345 -10.76 -6.03 32.40
C GLY A 345 -9.34 -6.50 32.71
N GLY A 346 -9.02 -6.64 33.98
CA GLY A 346 -7.76 -7.24 34.43
C GLY A 346 -6.65 -6.25 34.78
N LEU A 347 -5.79 -6.67 35.72
CA LEU A 347 -4.68 -5.86 36.22
C LEU A 347 -3.66 -5.56 35.11
N GLY A 348 -3.34 -6.57 34.29
CA GLY A 348 -2.38 -6.45 33.19
C GLY A 348 -2.80 -5.39 32.16
N ASN A 349 -4.08 -5.35 31.78
CA ASN A 349 -4.62 -4.36 30.87
C ASN A 349 -4.55 -2.94 31.44
N ALA A 350 -4.86 -2.77 32.73
CA ALA A 350 -4.86 -1.48 33.36
C ALA A 350 -3.43 -0.91 33.49
N LEU A 351 -2.47 -1.75 33.91
CA LEU A 351 -1.06 -1.41 33.94
C LEU A 351 -0.53 -1.12 32.53
N GLY A 352 -0.93 -1.92 31.53
CA GLY A 352 -0.58 -1.71 30.13
C GLY A 352 -1.08 -0.36 29.60
N CYS A 353 -2.30 0.05 29.93
CA CYS A 353 -2.83 1.38 29.61
C CYS A 353 -2.02 2.49 30.28
N ILE A 354 -1.67 2.34 31.56
CA ILE A 354 -0.88 3.35 32.28
C ILE A 354 0.50 3.51 31.62
N VAL A 355 1.20 2.41 31.36
CA VAL A 355 2.54 2.45 30.74
C VAL A 355 2.47 3.02 29.32
N ALA A 356 1.56 2.51 28.47
CA ALA A 356 1.41 2.99 27.10
C ALA A 356 0.99 4.47 27.06
N GLY A 357 0.07 4.87 27.92
CA GLY A 357 -0.38 6.25 28.04
C GLY A 357 0.75 7.20 28.47
N LEU A 358 1.56 6.82 29.46
CA LEU A 358 2.73 7.59 29.87
C LEU A 358 3.78 7.71 28.76
N LEU A 359 4.05 6.62 28.01
CA LEU A 359 4.93 6.66 26.85
C LEU A 359 4.43 7.61 25.76
N LEU A 360 3.12 7.63 25.50
CA LEU A 360 2.49 8.56 24.56
C LEU A 360 2.55 10.02 25.04
N VAL A 361 2.41 10.26 26.35
CA VAL A 361 2.60 11.60 26.93
C VAL A 361 4.04 12.08 26.72
N LEU A 362 5.03 11.24 27.02
CA LEU A 362 6.45 11.57 26.82
C LEU A 362 6.76 11.82 25.34
N ALA A 363 6.20 10.99 24.44
CA ALA A 363 6.35 11.17 23.00
C ALA A 363 5.68 12.47 22.51
N GLY A 364 4.47 12.76 23.00
CA GLY A 364 3.73 13.99 22.70
C GLY A 364 4.45 15.25 23.17
N GLN A 365 5.11 15.20 24.33
CA GLN A 365 5.97 16.30 24.79
C GLN A 365 7.21 16.47 23.90
N ARG A 366 7.89 15.36 23.56
CA ARG A 366 9.12 15.40 22.75
C ARG A 366 8.86 15.90 21.33
N TRP A 367 7.72 15.56 20.74
CA TRP A 367 7.33 15.97 19.39
C TRP A 367 6.40 17.17 19.36
N GLN A 368 6.10 17.79 20.51
CA GLN A 368 5.24 18.96 20.64
C GLN A 368 3.87 18.79 19.97
N GLN A 369 3.21 17.66 20.24
CA GLN A 369 1.93 17.32 19.61
C GLN A 369 0.83 17.07 20.65
N LEU A 370 -0.15 17.98 20.66
CA LEU A 370 -1.26 17.96 21.62
C LEU A 370 -2.07 16.68 21.54
N ALA A 371 -2.38 16.21 20.32
CA ALA A 371 -3.20 15.02 20.10
C ALA A 371 -2.59 13.75 20.76
N LEU A 372 -1.28 13.55 20.62
CA LEU A 372 -0.56 12.44 21.28
C LEU A 372 -0.60 12.56 22.80
N LEU A 373 -0.37 13.78 23.30
CA LEU A 373 -0.37 14.05 24.73
C LEU A 373 -1.76 13.83 25.35
N SER A 374 -2.82 14.34 24.73
CA SER A 374 -4.19 14.17 25.21
C SER A 374 -4.61 12.69 25.19
N THR A 375 -4.29 11.97 24.12
CA THR A 375 -4.61 10.53 24.03
C THR A 375 -3.83 9.73 25.05
N GLY A 376 -2.54 10.03 25.26
CA GLY A 376 -1.74 9.40 26.30
C GLY A 376 -2.31 9.61 27.71
N LEU A 377 -2.74 10.83 28.03
CA LEU A 377 -3.41 11.13 29.30
C LEU A 377 -4.73 10.38 29.47
N LEU A 378 -5.56 10.31 28.42
CA LEU A 378 -6.83 9.58 28.45
C LEU A 378 -6.63 8.07 28.65
N ILE A 379 -5.67 7.47 27.96
CA ILE A 379 -5.34 6.04 28.11
C ILE A 379 -4.80 5.76 29.52
N ALA A 380 -3.84 6.56 30.00
CA ALA A 380 -3.29 6.39 31.35
C ALA A 380 -4.35 6.62 32.44
N GLY A 381 -5.17 7.66 32.27
CA GLY A 381 -6.29 7.97 33.15
C GLY A 381 -7.31 6.84 33.21
N SER A 382 -7.65 6.23 32.06
CA SER A 382 -8.56 5.08 32.00
C SER A 382 -8.02 3.88 32.81
N GLY A 383 -6.71 3.60 32.71
CA GLY A 383 -6.06 2.57 33.51
C GLY A 383 -6.09 2.85 35.01
N LEU A 384 -5.79 4.09 35.42
CA LEU A 384 -5.85 4.50 36.82
C LEU A 384 -7.26 4.44 37.40
N LEU A 385 -8.25 4.94 36.66
CA LEU A 385 -9.66 4.91 37.06
C LEU A 385 -10.16 3.47 37.23
N TYR A 386 -9.78 2.57 36.32
CA TYR A 386 -10.12 1.15 36.45
C TYR A 386 -9.50 0.52 37.70
N LEU A 387 -8.21 0.75 37.96
CA LEU A 387 -7.56 0.24 39.19
C LEU A 387 -8.18 0.81 40.45
N PHE A 388 -8.50 2.10 40.45
CA PHE A 388 -9.16 2.75 41.57
C PHE A 388 -10.55 2.17 41.83
N GLY A 389 -11.37 2.01 40.78
CA GLY A 389 -12.68 1.37 40.90
C GLY A 389 -12.59 -0.07 41.41
N ARG A 390 -11.62 -0.85 40.93
CA ARG A 390 -11.39 -2.21 41.41
C ARG A 390 -10.94 -2.24 42.87
N LEU A 391 -10.09 -1.29 43.27
CA LEU A 391 -9.67 -1.13 44.66
C LEU A 391 -10.86 -0.78 45.54
N LEU A 392 -11.74 0.13 45.13
CA LEU A 392 -12.97 0.47 45.87
C LEU A 392 -13.91 -0.72 46.05
N ILE A 393 -14.03 -1.59 45.04
CA ILE A 393 -14.86 -2.81 45.13
C ILE A 393 -14.21 -3.86 46.03
N ALA A 394 -12.88 -4.00 45.97
CA ALA A 394 -12.13 -4.95 46.79
C ALA A 394 -12.00 -4.51 48.25
N PHE A 395 -12.02 -3.20 48.50
CA PHE A 395 -12.12 -2.65 49.84
C PHE A 395 -13.52 -2.90 50.36
N ASP A 396 -13.63 -3.73 51.40
CA ASP A 396 -14.86 -3.87 52.16
C ASP A 396 -15.17 -2.52 52.84
N LEU A 397 -16.02 -1.72 52.19
CA LEU A 397 -16.51 -0.43 52.69
C LEU A 397 -17.38 -0.60 53.96
N GLY A 398 -17.69 -1.85 54.36
CA GLY A 398 -18.32 -2.16 55.65
C GLY A 398 -17.38 -2.02 56.85
N GLY A 399 -16.06 -2.03 56.65
CA GLY A 399 -15.09 -1.83 57.71
C GLY A 399 -14.91 -0.37 58.11
N TRP A 400 -15.16 0.00 59.37
CA TRP A 400 -14.90 1.37 59.88
C TRP A 400 -13.47 1.89 59.58
N LEU A 401 -12.48 0.99 59.55
CA LEU A 401 -11.08 1.31 59.25
C LEU A 401 -10.87 1.70 57.78
N SER A 402 -11.59 1.11 56.82
CA SER A 402 -11.46 1.46 55.41
C SER A 402 -12.03 2.85 55.13
N LEU A 403 -13.16 3.20 55.75
CA LEU A 403 -13.74 4.54 55.73
C LEU A 403 -12.79 5.59 56.34
N ALA A 404 -12.16 5.26 57.47
CA ALA A 404 -11.20 6.15 58.11
C ALA A 404 -9.97 6.41 57.22
N LEU A 405 -9.37 5.36 56.64
CA LEU A 405 -8.22 5.49 55.74
C LEU A 405 -8.58 6.24 54.44
N ALA A 406 -9.76 5.98 53.88
CA ALA A 406 -10.25 6.71 52.70
C ALA A 406 -10.47 8.20 53.00
N GLY A 407 -11.03 8.52 54.17
CA GLY A 407 -11.20 9.90 54.63
C GLY A 407 -9.86 10.62 54.80
N VAL A 408 -8.87 9.98 55.44
CA VAL A 408 -7.51 10.53 55.58
C VAL A 408 -6.87 10.75 54.22
N ALA A 409 -6.96 9.78 53.30
CA ALA A 409 -6.41 9.92 51.95
C ALA A 409 -7.07 11.08 51.17
N ALA A 410 -8.39 11.23 51.27
CA ALA A 410 -9.11 12.34 50.65
C ALA A 410 -8.68 13.70 51.19
N ILE A 411 -8.50 13.82 52.51
CA ILE A 411 -8.00 15.04 53.16
C ILE A 411 -6.57 15.37 52.69
N LEU A 412 -5.69 14.37 52.66
CA LEU A 412 -4.30 14.56 52.20
C LEU A 412 -4.23 14.96 50.72
N LEU A 413 -5.03 14.32 49.85
CA LEU A 413 -5.13 14.68 48.43
C LEU A 413 -5.69 16.10 48.25
N GLY A 414 -6.75 16.46 48.98
CA GLY A 414 -7.31 17.80 48.98
C GLY A 414 -6.28 18.86 49.40
N SER A 415 -5.55 18.59 50.48
CA SER A 415 -4.50 19.48 50.98
C SER A 415 -3.32 19.61 50.00
N LEU A 416 -2.90 18.52 49.34
CA LEU A 416 -1.88 18.56 48.29
C LEU A 416 -2.31 19.39 47.07
N ILE A 417 -3.58 19.27 46.67
CA ILE A 417 -4.15 20.08 45.57
C ILE A 417 -4.19 21.56 45.96
N GLU A 418 -4.62 21.87 47.18
CA GLU A 418 -4.70 23.24 47.70
C GLU A 418 -3.31 23.88 47.83
N ALA A 419 -2.34 23.16 48.42
CA ALA A 419 -0.95 23.60 48.53
C ALA A 419 -0.26 23.77 47.16
N GLY A 420 -0.65 22.97 46.16
CA GLY A 420 -0.14 23.03 44.80
C GLY A 420 -0.87 24.01 43.88
N GLY A 421 -2.10 24.42 44.21
CA GLY A 421 -3.06 25.05 43.31
C GLY A 421 -2.57 26.36 42.68
N GLY A 422 -1.95 27.24 43.47
CA GLY A 422 -1.38 28.50 42.95
C GLY A 422 -0.22 28.29 41.96
N ARG A 423 0.60 27.25 42.17
CA ARG A 423 1.68 26.88 41.25
C ARG A 423 1.15 26.14 40.02
N LEU A 424 0.13 25.30 40.20
CA LEU A 424 -0.53 24.60 39.10
C LEU A 424 -1.23 25.58 38.16
N GLY A 425 -2.01 26.54 38.67
CA GLY A 425 -2.73 27.52 37.84
C GLY A 425 -1.80 28.31 36.92
N SER A 426 -0.68 28.82 37.45
CA SER A 426 0.32 29.55 36.66
C SER A 426 1.08 28.65 35.67
N ARG A 427 1.30 27.37 36.00
CA ARG A 427 1.89 26.39 35.09
C ARG A 427 0.92 25.98 33.99
N VAL A 428 -0.36 25.78 34.30
CA VAL A 428 -1.43 25.47 33.34
C VAL A 428 -1.65 26.65 32.40
N GLY A 429 -1.61 27.89 32.89
CA GLY A 429 -1.66 29.09 32.06
C GLY A 429 -0.49 29.16 31.06
N ARG A 430 0.74 28.92 31.52
CA ARG A 430 1.93 28.84 30.66
C ARG A 430 1.86 27.66 29.69
N LEU A 431 1.41 26.49 30.13
CA LEU A 431 1.17 25.32 29.28
C LEU A 431 0.14 25.63 28.20
N LYS A 432 -0.96 26.31 28.53
CA LYS A 432 -1.98 26.72 27.55
C LYS A 432 -1.42 27.68 26.51
N GLN A 433 -0.59 28.64 26.92
CA GLN A 433 0.12 29.52 25.97
C GLN A 433 1.13 28.75 25.12
N HIS A 434 1.84 27.78 25.70
CA HIS A 434 2.80 26.95 24.99
C HIS A 434 2.12 25.99 24.00
N PHE A 435 1.01 25.36 24.38
CA PHE A 435 0.23 24.48 23.51
C PHE A 435 -0.43 25.24 22.36
N ARG A 436 -0.82 26.50 22.56
CA ARG A 436 -1.29 27.36 21.45
C ARG A 436 -0.22 27.58 20.38
N GLN A 437 1.07 27.39 20.71
CA GLN A 437 2.16 27.46 19.73
C GLN A 437 2.38 26.13 18.99
N TRP A 438 1.78 25.01 19.45
CA TRP A 438 1.96 23.68 18.87
C TRP A 438 0.94 23.35 17.77
N ASP A 439 -0.16 24.11 17.68
CA ASP A 439 -1.25 23.92 16.70
C ASP A 439 -1.07 24.77 15.41
N LEU A 440 0.10 25.38 15.22
CA LEU A 440 0.56 26.01 13.97
C LEU A 440 1.54 25.06 13.27
#